data_AF-A0ABD0S126-F1
#
_entry.id   AF-A0ABD0S126-F1
#
_cell.length_a   1.000
_cell.length_b   1.000
_cell.length_c   1.000
_cell.angle_alpha   90.00
_cell.angle_beta   90.00
_cell.angle_gamma   90.00
#
_symmetry.space_group_name_H-M   'P 1'
#
loop_
_entity.id
_entity.type
_entity.pdbx_description
1 polymer ?
#
loop_
_entity_poly.entity_id
_entity_poly.type
_entity_poly.pdbx_seq_one_letter_code
_entity_poly.pdbx_strand_id
1 'polypeptide(L)'
;MGIRLSPLGIAVFCLLGVGVIYHLYAGVLSSRIASFRQKRTVDLRDLLALSMEAAVQGGREVKRIREDNTLEEKSKGKTKEGASEKLTLGDLNSHRKMFYLIKNTYPYIQ
;
A
#
# COMPACT_ATOMS: atom_id res chain seq x y z
N MET A 1 24.03 -15.11 55.15
CA MET A 1 24.42 -16.37 54.48
C MET A 1 25.25 -16.02 53.26
N GLY A 2 26.58 -16.19 53.35
CA GLY A 2 27.52 -15.81 52.29
C GLY A 2 27.53 -16.86 51.20
N ILE A 3 27.06 -16.50 50.01
CA ILE A 3 27.05 -17.41 48.86
C ILE A 3 28.50 -17.51 48.38
N ARG A 4 29.15 -18.66 48.57
CA ARG A 4 30.46 -18.95 47.97
C ARG A 4 30.25 -19.27 46.49
N LEU A 5 30.07 -18.25 45.66
CA LEU A 5 30.04 -18.46 44.21
C LEU A 5 31.45 -18.76 43.72
N SER A 6 31.61 -19.94 43.12
CA SER A 6 32.80 -20.23 42.32
C SER A 6 32.87 -19.24 41.14
N PRO A 7 34.00 -18.56 40.91
CA PRO A 7 34.17 -17.63 39.78
C PRO A 7 33.80 -18.27 38.42
N LEU A 8 34.03 -19.58 38.29
CA LEU A 8 33.68 -20.36 37.10
C LEU A 8 32.16 -20.50 36.92
N GLY A 9 31.41 -20.67 38.00
CA GLY A 9 29.95 -20.75 37.94
C GLY A 9 29.31 -19.44 37.48
N ILE A 10 29.87 -18.30 37.92
CA ILE A 10 29.43 -16.97 37.46
C ILE A 10 29.70 -16.80 35.97
N ALA A 11 30.90 -17.17 35.50
CA ALA A 11 31.27 -17.04 34.10
C ALA A 11 30.34 -17.86 33.18
N VAL A 12 30.02 -19.11 33.57
CA VAL A 12 29.11 -19.96 32.81
C VAL A 12 27.69 -19.41 32.81
N PHE A 13 27.19 -18.90 33.94
CA PHE A 13 25.86 -18.31 34.03
C PHE A 13 25.74 -17.04 33.18
N CYS A 14 26.77 -16.18 33.19
CA CYS A 14 26.83 -15.00 32.33
C CYS A 14 26.85 -15.37 30.84
N LEU A 15 27.62 -16.39 30.44
CA LEU A 15 27.65 -16.85 29.04
C LEU A 15 26.29 -17.39 28.58
N LEU A 16 25.62 -18.18 29.41
CA LEU A 16 24.28 -18.67 29.13
C LEU A 16 23.26 -17.52 29.05
N GLY A 17 23.34 -16.55 29.96
CA GLY A 17 22.50 -15.36 29.94
C GLY A 17 22.66 -14.54 28.65
N VAL A 18 23.90 -14.30 28.23
CA VAL A 18 24.19 -13.62 26.96
C VAL A 18 23.69 -14.42 25.76
N GLY A 19 23.84 -15.74 25.76
CA GLY A 19 23.31 -16.61 24.71
C GLY A 19 21.77 -16.56 24.59
N VAL A 20 21.06 -16.56 25.72
CA VAL A 20 19.59 -16.44 25.75
C VAL A 20 19.16 -15.06 25.27
N ILE A 21 19.80 -13.98 25.74
CA ILE A 21 19.51 -12.62 25.28
C ILE A 21 19.75 -12.50 23.77
N TYR A 22 20.86 -13.04 23.28
CA TYR A 22 21.17 -13.06 21.85
C TYR A 22 20.11 -13.81 21.04
N HIS A 23 19.68 -14.99 21.49
CA HIS A 23 18.66 -15.78 20.80
C HIS A 23 17.30 -15.07 20.78
N LEU A 24 16.89 -14.44 21.89
CA LEU A 24 15.66 -13.66 21.97
C LEU A 24 15.72 -12.43 21.04
N TYR A 25 16.86 -11.73 21.02
CA TYR A 25 17.04 -10.56 20.16
C TYR A 25 17.11 -10.93 18.68
N ALA A 26 17.79 -12.02 18.34
CA ALA A 26 17.89 -12.55 16.99
C ALA A 26 16.52 -13.01 16.46
N GLY A 27 15.69 -13.64 17.30
CA GLY A 27 14.33 -14.02 16.94
C GLY A 27 13.42 -12.83 16.64
N VAL A 28 13.49 -11.76 17.45
CA VAL A 28 12.72 -10.53 17.24
C VAL A 28 13.21 -9.75 16.01
N LEU A 29 14.52 -9.73 15.77
CA LEU A 29 15.09 -9.06 14.59
C LEU A 29 14.76 -9.83 13.31
N SER A 30 14.86 -11.15 13.34
CA SER A 30 14.51 -12.03 12.23
C SER A 30 13.03 -11.94 11.87
N SER A 31 12.13 -11.88 12.85
CA SER A 31 10.68 -11.75 12.59
C SER A 31 10.33 -10.40 11.95
N ARG A 32 10.96 -9.30 12.39
CA ARG A 32 10.79 -7.98 11.76
C ARG A 32 11.29 -7.98 10.32
N ILE A 33 12.47 -8.54 10.05
CA ILE A 33 13.03 -8.64 8.69
C ILE A 33 12.18 -9.55 7.81
N ALA A 34 11.69 -10.68 8.32
CA ALA A 34 10.82 -11.59 7.60
C ALA A 34 9.48 -10.93 7.21
N SER A 35 8.88 -10.16 8.11
CA SER A 35 7.65 -9.40 7.84
C SER A 35 7.83 -8.36 6.74
N PHE A 36 9.02 -7.75 6.66
CA PHE A 36 9.38 -6.80 5.61
C PHE A 36 9.66 -7.48 4.27
N ARG A 37 10.17 -8.70 4.32
CA ARG A 37 10.54 -9.51 3.14
C ARG A 37 9.37 -10.33 2.59
N GLN A 38 8.22 -10.32 3.25
CA GLN A 38 7.01 -10.95 2.75
C GLN A 38 6.55 -10.19 1.50
N LYS A 39 6.89 -10.75 0.34
CA LYS A 39 6.53 -10.21 -0.97
C LYS A 39 5.01 -10.11 -1.02
N ARG A 40 4.49 -8.88 -1.07
CA ARG A 40 3.04 -8.66 -1.21
C ARG A 40 2.64 -9.05 -2.62
N THR A 41 2.12 -10.26 -2.76
CA THR A 41 1.58 -10.78 -4.01
C THR A 41 0.13 -10.35 -4.15
N VAL A 42 -0.30 -10.07 -5.38
CA VAL A 42 -1.72 -9.87 -5.71
C VAL A 42 -2.14 -10.97 -6.67
N ASP A 43 -3.30 -11.56 -6.41
CA ASP A 43 -3.91 -12.46 -7.39
C ASP A 43 -4.41 -11.62 -8.58
N LEU A 44 -3.98 -12.00 -9.79
CA LEU A 44 -4.38 -11.32 -11.02
C LEU A 44 -5.90 -11.42 -11.26
N ARG A 45 -6.57 -12.46 -10.74
CA ARG A 45 -8.03 -12.60 -10.84
C ARG A 45 -8.73 -11.53 -10.02
N ASP A 46 -8.27 -11.31 -8.79
CA ASP A 46 -8.82 -10.28 -7.90
C ASP A 46 -8.49 -8.88 -8.44
N LEU A 47 -7.28 -8.68 -8.95
CA LEU A 47 -6.90 -7.42 -9.59
C LEU A 47 -7.76 -7.13 -10.82
N LEU A 48 -8.06 -8.14 -11.64
CA LEU A 48 -8.93 -7.99 -12.79
C LEU A 48 -10.37 -7.68 -12.36
N ALA A 49 -10.90 -8.40 -11.36
CA ALA A 49 -12.23 -8.14 -10.81
C ALA A 49 -12.36 -6.72 -10.28
N LEU A 50 -11.35 -6.25 -9.53
CA LEU A 50 -11.28 -4.88 -9.04
C LEU A 50 -11.19 -3.86 -10.18
N SER A 51 -10.42 -4.16 -11.23
CA SER A 51 -10.28 -3.28 -12.40
C SER A 51 -11.60 -3.15 -13.17
N MET A 52 -12.36 -4.24 -13.30
CA MET A 52 -13.70 -4.20 -13.88
C MET A 52 -14.65 -3.36 -13.04
N GLU A 53 -14.67 -3.56 -11.72
CA GLU A 53 -15.52 -2.76 -10.83
C GLU A 53 -15.14 -1.27 -10.87
N ALA A 54 -13.84 -0.96 -10.89
CA ALA A 54 -13.34 0.40 -11.08
C ALA A 54 -13.89 1.00 -12.37
N ALA A 55 -13.76 0.31 -13.50
CA ALA A 55 -14.26 0.78 -14.79
C ALA A 55 -15.78 1.02 -14.79
N VAL A 56 -16.56 0.13 -14.15
CA VAL A 56 -18.02 0.29 -14.04
C VAL A 56 -18.35 1.50 -13.16
N GLN A 57 -17.68 1.71 -12.03
CA GLN A 57 -17.88 2.89 -11.19
C GLN A 57 -17.46 4.19 -11.89
N GLY A 58 -16.34 4.18 -12.61
CA GLY A 58 -15.89 5.30 -13.43
C GLY A 58 -16.93 5.66 -14.50
N GLY A 59 -17.45 4.67 -15.22
CA GLY A 59 -18.50 4.86 -16.23
C GLY A 59 -19.81 5.41 -15.63
N ARG A 60 -20.20 4.94 -14.44
CA ARG A 60 -21.36 5.49 -13.70
C ARG A 60 -21.17 6.97 -13.38
N GLU A 61 -19.98 7.40 -12.99
CA GLU A 61 -19.69 8.81 -12.70
C GLU A 61 -19.75 9.68 -13.97
N VAL A 62 -19.25 9.18 -15.10
CA VAL A 62 -19.36 9.89 -16.40
C VAL A 62 -20.83 10.06 -16.79
N LYS A 63 -21.63 8.99 -16.66
CA LYS A 63 -23.07 9.03 -16.95
C LYS A 63 -23.78 10.03 -16.03
N ARG A 64 -23.48 10.01 -14.73
CA ARG A 64 -24.05 10.92 -13.73
C ARG A 64 -23.79 12.39 -14.09
N ILE A 65 -22.56 12.74 -14.41
CA ILE A 65 -22.20 14.13 -14.76
C ILE A 65 -22.83 14.57 -16.08
N ARG A 66 -23.01 13.63 -17.03
CA ARG A 66 -23.76 13.89 -18.26
C ARG A 66 -25.24 14.15 -18.00
N GLU A 67 -25.87 13.37 -17.12
CA GLU A 67 -27.29 13.49 -16.76
C GLU A 67 -27.56 14.72 -15.89
N ASP A 68 -26.64 15.05 -14.97
CA ASP A 68 -26.73 16.22 -14.08
C ASP A 68 -26.49 17.55 -14.82
N ASN A 69 -26.20 17.53 -16.14
CA ASN A 69 -25.84 18.71 -16.98
C ASN A 69 -24.71 19.59 -16.38
N THR A 70 -23.96 19.07 -15.42
CA THR A 70 -22.80 19.73 -14.77
C THR A 70 -21.52 19.50 -15.57
N LEU A 71 -21.64 19.51 -16.89
CA LEU A 71 -20.51 19.50 -17.82
C LEU A 71 -19.85 20.88 -17.78
N GLU A 72 -19.25 21.23 -16.65
CA GLU A 72 -18.32 22.36 -16.58
C GLU A 72 -17.09 22.01 -17.41
N GLU A 73 -17.16 22.25 -18.71
CA GLU A 73 -16.02 22.14 -19.63
C GLU A 73 -14.99 23.21 -19.24
N LYS A 74 -13.90 22.80 -18.58
CA LYS A 74 -12.74 23.65 -18.37
C LYS A 74 -11.70 23.34 -19.45
N SER A 75 -11.26 24.38 -20.15
CA SER A 75 -10.14 24.27 -21.09
C SER A 75 -8.84 24.08 -20.30
N LYS A 76 -8.18 22.94 -20.49
CA LYS A 76 -6.88 22.61 -19.87
C LYS A 76 -5.73 23.38 -20.53
N GLY A 77 -5.91 23.77 -21.80
CA GLY A 77 -4.94 24.51 -22.60
C GLY A 77 -5.27 24.41 -24.09
N LYS A 78 -4.36 24.85 -24.96
CA LYS A 78 -4.42 24.57 -26.40
C LYS A 78 -3.43 23.47 -26.76
N THR A 79 -3.82 22.53 -27.62
CA THR A 79 -2.91 21.57 -28.23
C THR A 79 -1.91 22.30 -29.13
N LYS A 80 -0.85 21.61 -29.58
CA LYS A 80 0.15 22.18 -30.49
C LYS A 80 -0.48 22.64 -31.83
N GLU A 81 -1.64 22.09 -32.19
CA GLU A 81 -2.44 22.50 -33.35
C GLU A 81 -3.45 23.63 -33.05
N GLY A 82 -3.47 24.17 -31.83
CA GLY A 82 -4.33 25.29 -31.44
C GLY A 82 -5.75 24.91 -31.01
N ALA A 83 -6.09 23.62 -30.98
CA ALA A 83 -7.38 23.14 -30.50
C ALA A 83 -7.45 23.20 -28.97
N SER A 84 -8.59 23.59 -28.39
CA SER A 84 -8.75 23.58 -26.93
C SER A 84 -8.73 22.13 -26.43
N GLU A 85 -7.74 21.78 -25.61
CA GLU A 85 -7.73 20.53 -24.83
C GLU A 85 -8.82 20.66 -23.77
N LYS A 86 -9.94 19.96 -23.96
CA LYS A 86 -11.06 19.98 -23.03
C LYS A 86 -10.85 18.92 -21.96
N LEU A 87 -10.91 19.33 -20.71
CA LEU A 87 -10.99 18.41 -19.57
C LEU A 87 -12.36 18.60 -18.94
N THR A 88 -13.17 17.54 -18.92
CA THR A 88 -14.48 17.61 -18.28
C THR A 88 -14.37 17.21 -16.80
N LEU A 89 -15.27 17.72 -15.97
CA LEU A 89 -15.46 17.19 -14.61
C LEU A 89 -15.73 15.67 -14.63
N GLY A 90 -16.34 15.17 -15.72
CA GLY A 90 -16.57 13.75 -16.00
C GLY A 90 -15.27 12.94 -15.98
N ASP A 91 -14.28 13.39 -16.75
CA ASP A 91 -12.98 12.71 -16.87
C ASP A 91 -12.23 12.72 -15.52
N LEU A 92 -12.22 13.86 -14.83
CA LEU A 92 -11.56 14.00 -13.53
C LEU A 92 -12.21 13.13 -12.45
N ASN A 93 -13.53 13.18 -12.33
CA ASN A 93 -14.24 12.47 -11.28
C ASN A 93 -14.23 10.95 -11.52
N SER A 94 -14.42 10.52 -12.76
CA SER A 94 -14.34 9.10 -13.12
C SER A 94 -12.92 8.53 -12.89
N HIS A 95 -11.88 9.25 -13.33
CA HIS A 95 -10.49 8.86 -13.08
C HIS A 95 -10.19 8.76 -11.59
N ARG A 96 -10.57 9.80 -10.82
CA ARG A 96 -10.38 9.84 -9.37
C ARG A 96 -11.06 8.65 -8.69
N LYS A 97 -12.28 8.28 -9.13
CA LYS A 97 -13.01 7.14 -8.56
C LYS A 97 -12.30 5.82 -8.82
N MET A 98 -11.87 5.59 -10.06
CA MET A 98 -11.12 4.39 -10.44
C MET A 98 -9.80 4.29 -9.68
N PHE A 99 -9.04 5.39 -9.65
CA PHE A 99 -7.73 5.45 -9.00
C PHE A 99 -7.82 5.14 -7.50
N TYR A 100 -8.71 5.81 -6.77
CA TYR A 100 -8.82 5.58 -5.32
C TYR A 100 -9.42 4.23 -4.97
N LEU A 101 -10.30 3.66 -5.81
CA LEU A 101 -10.79 2.30 -5.57
C LEU A 101 -9.64 1.29 -5.62
N ILE A 102 -8.77 1.39 -6.63
CA ILE A 102 -7.61 0.52 -6.76
C ILE A 102 -6.59 0.80 -5.65
N LYS A 103 -6.28 2.08 -5.40
CA LYS A 103 -5.26 2.48 -4.41
C LYS A 103 -5.64 2.10 -2.98
N ASN A 104 -6.92 2.19 -2.63
CA ASN A 104 -7.38 1.82 -1.28
C ASN A 104 -7.43 0.30 -1.09
N THR A 105 -7.73 -0.46 -2.16
CA THR A 105 -7.78 -1.93 -2.10
C THR A 105 -6.37 -2.54 -2.11
N TYR A 106 -5.48 -2.00 -2.94
CA TYR A 106 -4.08 -2.43 -3.03
C TYR A 106 -3.11 -1.25 -2.86
N PRO A 107 -2.84 -0.80 -1.62
CA PRO A 107 -2.00 0.37 -1.35
C PRO A 107 -0.57 0.25 -1.87
N TYR A 108 -0.11 -0.98 -2.05
CA TYR A 108 1.23 -1.36 -2.47
C TYR A 108 1.38 -1.56 -3.98
N ILE A 109 0.29 -1.43 -4.74
CA ILE A 109 0.35 -1.26 -6.20
C ILE A 109 0.52 0.25 -6.47
N GLN A 110 1.49 0.58 -7.33
CA GLN A 110 1.92 1.95 -7.62
C GLN A 110 1.29 2.44 -8.92
#